data_AF-A0A7K3LI22-F1
#
_entry.id   AF-A0A7K3LI22-F1
#
_cell.length_a   1.000
_cell.length_b   1.000
_cell.length_c   1.000
_cell.angle_alpha   90.00
_cell.angle_beta   90.00
_cell.angle_gamma   90.00
#
_symmetry.space_group_name_H-M   'P 1'
#
loop_
_entity.id
_entity.type
_entity.pdbx_description
1 polymer ?
#
loop_
_entity_poly.entity_id
_entity_poly.type
_entity_poly.pdbx_seq_one_letter_code
_entity_poly.pdbx_strand_id
1 'polypeptide(L)'
;MTSPAPLQVTPASLRELAQRCQALAARVAPMLPAVTASGWQASAAAASTANAGGSSAATAMGGRMTAASNKLTTAAHDYEAMDNDGAAALAAVPRRAAGFTPLAPRGSGADGGAAAGFGLPR
;
A
#
# COMPACT_ATOMS: atom_id res chain seq x y z
N MET A 1 5.32 26.39 10.60
CA MET A 1 4.75 25.52 9.54
C MET A 1 5.20 24.11 9.85
N THR A 2 4.30 23.27 10.37
CA THR A 2 4.61 21.88 10.70
C THR A 2 4.69 21.09 9.38
N SER A 3 5.85 20.50 9.06
CA SER A 3 5.94 19.53 7.97
C SER A 3 4.90 18.43 8.21
N PRO A 4 4.15 18.00 7.19
CA PRO A 4 3.26 16.86 7.33
C PRO A 4 4.10 15.66 7.75
N ALA A 5 3.60 14.89 8.73
CA ALA A 5 4.22 13.63 9.11
C ALA A 5 4.36 12.74 7.87
N PRO A 6 5.45 11.96 7.75
CA PRO A 6 5.66 11.08 6.60
C PRO A 6 4.45 10.14 6.49
N LEU A 7 3.81 10.16 5.32
CA LEU A 7 2.66 9.32 5.00
C LEU A 7 3.15 7.88 4.90
N GLN A 8 3.04 7.13 6.01
CA GLN A 8 3.36 5.70 6.05
C GLN A 8 2.30 4.95 5.24
N VAL A 9 2.70 4.50 4.05
CA VAL A 9 1.85 3.67 3.19
C VAL A 9 1.98 2.23 3.68
N THR A 10 0.93 1.72 4.32
CA THR A 10 0.84 0.34 4.80
C THR A 10 -0.43 -0.30 4.21
N PRO A 11 -0.49 -1.63 4.08
CA PRO A 11 -1.72 -2.30 3.63
C PRO A 11 -2.95 -1.92 4.47
N ALA A 12 -2.76 -1.74 5.78
CA ALA A 12 -3.82 -1.29 6.69
C ALA A 12 -4.30 0.13 6.38
N SER A 13 -3.39 1.09 6.19
CA SER A 13 -3.77 2.48 5.88
C SER A 13 -4.46 2.63 4.52
N LEU A 14 -4.08 1.79 3.53
CA LEU A 14 -4.75 1.72 2.23
C LEU A 14 -6.17 1.18 2.33
N ARG A 15 -6.40 0.12 3.12
CA ARG A 15 -7.75 -0.43 3.37
C ARG A 15 -8.65 0.54 4.10
N GLU A 16 -8.12 1.22 5.11
CA GLU A 16 -8.88 2.24 5.84
C GLU A 16 -9.31 3.38 4.91
N LEU A 17 -8.41 3.85 4.03
CA LEU A 17 -8.74 4.86 3.03
C LEU A 17 -9.79 4.34 2.03
N ALA A 18 -9.68 3.08 1.58
CA ALA A 18 -10.65 2.45 0.70
C ALA A 18 -12.06 2.43 1.34
N GLN A 19 -12.16 2.02 2.61
CA GLN A 19 -13.42 2.04 3.37
C GLN A 19 -13.99 3.45 3.51
N ARG A 20 -13.15 4.45 3.77
CA ARG A 20 -13.57 5.86 3.81
C ARG A 20 -14.10 6.33 2.46
N CYS A 21 -13.46 5.95 1.35
CA CYS A 21 -13.92 6.25 0.01
C CYS A 21 -15.29 5.60 -0.27
N GLN A 22 -15.51 4.35 0.13
CA GLN A 22 -16.82 3.69 -0.01
C GLN A 22 -17.90 4.35 0.84
N ALA A 23 -17.59 4.67 2.09
CA ALA A 23 -18.52 5.35 2.99
C ALA A 23 -18.89 6.75 2.47
N LEU A 24 -17.94 7.47 1.86
CA LEU A 24 -18.19 8.75 1.20
C LEU A 24 -19.03 8.55 -0.06
N ALA A 25 -18.75 7.55 -0.88
CA ALA A 25 -19.53 7.23 -2.08
C ALA A 25 -20.99 6.94 -1.73
N ALA A 26 -21.24 6.19 -0.65
CA ALA A 26 -22.59 5.89 -0.16
C ALA A 26 -23.35 7.13 0.35
N ARG A 27 -22.63 8.21 0.70
CA ARG A 27 -23.23 9.49 1.11
C ARG A 27 -23.55 10.41 -0.05
N VAL A 28 -23.04 10.14 -1.24
CA VAL A 28 -23.38 10.91 -2.45
C VAL A 28 -24.81 10.52 -2.85
N ALA A 29 -25.80 11.21 -2.26
CA ALA A 29 -27.20 11.01 -2.58
C ALA A 29 -27.50 11.51 -4.01
N PRO A 30 -28.42 10.87 -4.76
CA PRO A 30 -28.95 11.46 -5.97
C PRO A 30 -29.60 12.81 -5.64
N MET A 31 -29.33 13.83 -6.45
CA MET A 31 -30.07 15.10 -6.35
C MET A 31 -31.56 14.81 -6.52
N LEU A 32 -32.37 15.53 -5.74
CA LEU A 32 -33.83 15.41 -5.58
C LEU A 32 -34.56 14.88 -6.84
N PRO A 33 -35.65 14.10 -6.66
CA PRO A 33 -36.40 13.55 -7.77
C PRO A 33 -36.83 14.67 -8.74
N ALA A 34 -36.80 14.35 -10.03
CA ALA A 34 -37.17 15.29 -11.08
C ALA A 34 -38.57 15.86 -10.78
N VAL A 35 -38.64 17.16 -10.49
CA VAL A 35 -39.91 17.86 -10.40
C VAL A 35 -40.49 17.89 -11.81
N THR A 36 -41.56 17.14 -12.04
CA THR A 36 -42.35 17.22 -13.27
C THR A 36 -43.09 18.55 -13.27
N ALA A 37 -42.42 19.62 -13.71
CA ALA A 37 -43.06 20.91 -13.85
C ALA A 37 -43.34 21.17 -15.34
N SER A 38 -44.48 21.80 -15.61
CA SER A 38 -45.08 21.87 -16.95
C SER A 38 -44.13 22.51 -17.95
N GLY A 39 -43.94 21.90 -19.13
CA GLY A 39 -42.99 22.35 -20.15
C GLY A 39 -43.22 23.77 -20.70
N TRP A 40 -44.36 24.40 -20.41
CA TRP A 40 -44.62 25.81 -20.70
C TRP A 40 -43.93 26.78 -19.73
N GLN A 41 -43.47 26.31 -18.57
CA GLN A 41 -42.70 27.12 -17.62
C GLN A 41 -41.20 26.92 -17.86
N ALA A 42 -40.51 27.93 -18.36
CA ALA A 42 -39.06 27.85 -18.64
C ALA A 42 -38.23 27.48 -17.39
N SER A 43 -38.61 27.99 -16.20
CA SER A 43 -37.94 27.70 -14.92
C SER A 43 -38.07 26.23 -14.51
N ALA A 44 -39.20 25.58 -14.85
CA ALA A 44 -39.44 24.17 -14.60
C ALA A 44 -38.47 23.27 -15.39
N ALA A 45 -38.35 23.54 -16.69
CA ALA A 45 -37.44 22.82 -17.58
C ALA A 45 -35.97 23.04 -17.19
N ALA A 46 -35.61 24.25 -16.74
CA ALA A 46 -34.28 24.53 -16.22
C ALA A 46 -33.99 23.72 -14.94
N ALA A 47 -34.95 23.65 -14.01
CA ALA A 47 -34.81 22.87 -12.78
C ALA A 47 -34.69 21.36 -13.05
N SER A 48 -35.49 20.80 -13.96
CA SER A 48 -35.39 19.38 -14.34
C SER A 48 -34.03 19.05 -14.97
N THR A 49 -33.53 19.94 -15.83
CA THR A 49 -32.21 19.79 -16.47
C THR A 49 -31.09 19.85 -15.43
N ALA A 50 -31.15 20.80 -14.50
CA ALA A 50 -30.20 20.92 -13.40
C ALA A 50 -30.20 19.66 -12.49
N ASN A 51 -31.37 19.12 -12.16
CA ASN A 51 -31.49 17.88 -11.37
C ASN A 51 -30.93 16.65 -12.11
N ALA A 52 -31.16 16.54 -13.41
CA ALA A 52 -30.60 15.46 -14.23
C ALA A 52 -29.07 15.55 -14.34
N GLY A 53 -28.54 16.75 -14.56
CA GLY A 53 -27.10 17.01 -14.58
C GLY A 53 -26.46 16.71 -13.22
N GLY A 54 -27.09 17.15 -12.14
CA GLY A 54 -26.66 16.88 -10.77
C GLY A 54 -26.64 15.40 -10.42
N SER A 55 -27.69 14.65 -10.80
CA SER A 55 -27.76 13.20 -10.61
C SER A 55 -26.69 12.45 -11.41
N SER A 56 -26.40 12.91 -12.63
CA SER A 56 -25.33 12.34 -13.46
C SER A 56 -23.95 12.60 -12.84
N ALA A 57 -23.71 13.81 -12.33
CA ALA A 57 -22.47 14.16 -11.66
C ALA A 57 -22.28 13.38 -10.34
N ALA A 58 -23.34 13.23 -9.55
CA ALA A 58 -23.36 12.41 -8.33
C ALA A 58 -22.99 10.95 -8.64
N THR A 59 -23.59 10.37 -9.67
CA THR A 59 -23.28 9.00 -10.12
C THR A 59 -21.83 8.86 -10.57
N ALA A 60 -21.32 9.82 -11.36
CA ALA A 60 -19.93 9.81 -11.80
C ALA A 60 -18.94 9.93 -10.62
N MET A 61 -19.27 10.75 -9.61
CA MET A 61 -18.48 10.91 -8.41
C MET A 61 -18.43 9.62 -7.58
N GLY A 62 -19.59 9.00 -7.35
CA GLY A 62 -19.68 7.71 -6.67
C GLY A 62 -18.88 6.63 -7.40
N GLY A 63 -18.99 6.56 -8.73
CA GLY A 63 -18.22 5.63 -9.56
C GLY A 63 -16.70 5.82 -9.42
N ARG A 64 -16.22 7.08 -9.42
CA ARG A 64 -14.78 7.39 -9.22
C ARG A 64 -14.30 7.00 -7.83
N MET A 65 -15.09 7.24 -6.78
CA MET A 65 -14.75 6.85 -5.41
C MET A 65 -14.67 5.34 -5.23
N THR A 66 -15.62 4.60 -5.81
CA THR A 66 -15.60 3.13 -5.81
C THR A 66 -14.38 2.60 -6.57
N ALA A 67 -14.08 3.15 -7.75
CA ALA A 67 -12.89 2.76 -8.51
C ALA A 67 -11.59 3.04 -7.74
N ALA A 68 -11.50 4.18 -7.03
CA ALA A 68 -10.36 4.50 -6.18
C ALA A 68 -10.23 3.50 -5.01
N SER A 69 -11.34 3.18 -4.34
CA SER A 69 -11.38 2.16 -3.28
C SER A 69 -10.85 0.81 -3.76
N ASN A 70 -11.25 0.37 -4.96
CA ASN A 70 -10.81 -0.90 -5.51
C ASN A 70 -9.29 -0.89 -5.77
N LYS A 71 -8.76 0.18 -6.36
CA LYS A 71 -7.31 0.34 -6.58
C LYS A 71 -6.51 0.31 -5.28
N LEU A 72 -7.00 0.99 -4.23
CA LEU A 72 -6.35 1.00 -2.92
C LEU A 72 -6.35 -0.40 -2.28
N THR A 73 -7.44 -1.14 -2.43
CA THR A 73 -7.56 -2.51 -1.92
C THR A 73 -6.62 -3.47 -2.65
N THR A 74 -6.56 -3.39 -3.98
CA THR A 74 -5.60 -4.16 -4.78
C THR A 74 -4.16 -3.84 -4.38
N ALA A 75 -3.80 -2.56 -4.29
CA ALA A 75 -2.46 -2.16 -3.86
C ALA A 75 -2.10 -2.69 -2.47
N ALA A 76 -3.05 -2.71 -1.53
CA ALA A 76 -2.83 -3.30 -0.20
C ALA A 76 -2.49 -4.80 -0.29
N HIS A 77 -3.20 -5.55 -1.13
CA HIS A 77 -2.90 -6.96 -1.35
C HIS A 77 -1.55 -7.18 -2.04
N ASP A 78 -1.20 -6.36 -3.03
CA ASP A 78 0.08 -6.46 -3.73
C ASP A 78 1.26 -6.19 -2.79
N TYR A 79 1.13 -5.20 -1.88
CA TYR A 79 2.14 -4.93 -0.86
C TYR A 79 2.31 -6.10 0.12
N GLU A 80 1.21 -6.74 0.55
CA GLU A 80 1.29 -7.91 1.42
C GLU A 80 1.93 -9.10 0.72
N ALA A 81 1.58 -9.34 -0.56
CA ALA A 81 2.20 -10.41 -1.33
C ALA A 81 3.71 -10.20 -1.44
N MET A 82 4.14 -8.97 -1.76
CA MET A 82 5.56 -8.61 -1.85
C MET A 82 6.31 -8.80 -0.53
N ASP A 83 5.71 -8.45 0.61
CA ASP A 83 6.30 -8.64 1.93
C ASP A 83 6.45 -10.14 2.26
N ASN A 84 5.43 -10.94 1.99
CA ASN A 84 5.47 -12.39 2.19
C ASN A 84 6.50 -13.08 1.28
N ASP A 85 6.57 -12.68 0.01
CA ASP A 85 7.56 -13.21 -0.95
C ASP A 85 8.99 -12.86 -0.51
N GLY A 86 9.20 -11.63 -0.01
CA GLY A 86 10.47 -11.20 0.56
C GLY A 86 10.85 -12.01 1.80
N ALA A 87 9.90 -12.23 2.71
CA ALA A 87 10.10 -13.05 3.90
C ALA A 87 10.43 -14.51 3.54
N ALA A 88 9.74 -15.08 2.54
CA ALA A 88 10.00 -16.42 2.04
C ALA A 88 11.39 -16.52 1.39
N ALA A 89 11.79 -15.53 0.59
CA ALA A 89 13.12 -15.47 0.00
C ALA A 89 14.22 -15.41 1.07
N LEU A 90 14.03 -14.62 2.12
CA LEU A 90 14.97 -14.54 3.25
C LEU A 90 15.02 -15.83 4.07
N ALA A 91 13.88 -16.49 4.29
CA ALA A 91 13.82 -17.77 4.98
C ALA A 91 14.52 -18.89 4.20
N ALA A 92 14.51 -18.82 2.87
CA ALA A 92 15.19 -19.76 1.99
C ALA A 92 16.73 -19.59 1.97
N VAL A 93 17.27 -18.46 2.47
CA VAL A 93 18.72 -18.27 2.59
C VAL A 93 19.28 -19.28 3.59
N PRO A 94 20.20 -20.18 3.17
CA PRO A 94 20.82 -21.12 4.09
C PRO A 94 21.56 -20.37 5.20
N ARG A 95 21.05 -20.46 6.44
CA ARG A 95 21.80 -19.99 7.61
C ARG A 95 22.95 -20.96 7.82
N ARG A 96 24.14 -20.58 7.38
CA ARG A 96 25.36 -21.36 7.62
C ARG A 96 25.58 -21.48 9.13
N ALA A 97 25.11 -22.58 9.71
CA ALA A 97 25.49 -22.98 11.04
C ALA A 97 26.99 -23.32 11.03
N ALA A 98 27.73 -22.71 11.97
CA ALA A 98 29.12 -22.99 12.33
C ALA A 98 30.18 -22.79 11.22
N GLY A 99 30.80 -21.61 11.21
CA GLY A 99 32.07 -21.43 10.50
C GLY A 99 32.39 -20.00 10.03
N PHE A 100 32.04 -18.97 10.79
CA PHE A 100 32.76 -17.71 10.69
C PHE A 100 33.95 -17.80 11.65
N THR A 101 35.08 -18.31 11.17
CA THR A 101 36.37 -17.91 11.72
C THR A 101 36.59 -16.47 11.28
N PRO A 102 36.66 -15.49 12.20
CA PRO A 102 37.11 -14.16 11.82
C PRO A 102 38.50 -14.33 11.20
N LEU A 103 38.68 -13.90 9.95
CA LEU A 103 40.00 -13.80 9.36
C LEU A 103 40.81 -12.85 10.24
N ALA A 104 41.67 -13.42 11.08
CA ALA A 104 42.66 -12.66 11.82
C ALA A 104 43.39 -11.74 10.82
N PRO A 105 43.60 -10.45 11.14
CA PRO A 105 44.31 -9.55 10.25
C PRO A 105 45.69 -10.15 9.92
N ARG A 106 45.92 -10.46 8.64
CA ARG A 106 47.27 -10.78 8.16
C ARG A 106 48.10 -9.49 8.15
N GLY A 107 48.59 -9.12 9.33
CA GLY A 107 49.54 -8.04 9.56
C GLY A 107 50.93 -8.61 9.81
N SER A 108 51.79 -8.43 8.81
CA SER A 108 53.26 -8.41 8.80
C SER A 108 54.05 -8.60 10.11
N GLY A 109 54.96 -9.58 10.10
CA GLY A 109 56.35 -9.40 10.55
C GLY A 109 56.75 -9.92 11.94
N ALA A 110 57.94 -10.55 11.97
CA ALA A 110 58.84 -10.82 13.10
C ALA A 110 58.65 -12.14 13.91
N ASP A 111 59.41 -13.15 13.47
CA ASP A 111 60.40 -13.94 14.23
C ASP A 111 60.16 -14.33 15.71
N GLY A 112 60.32 -15.64 15.95
CA GLY A 112 60.55 -16.29 17.25
C GLY A 112 59.38 -17.21 17.64
N GLY A 113 59.48 -18.52 17.78
CA GLY A 113 60.62 -19.42 17.95
C GLY A 113 60.16 -20.53 18.91
N ALA A 114 60.24 -21.80 18.48
CA ALA A 114 60.01 -23.05 19.25
C ALA A 114 58.57 -23.27 19.79
N ALA A 115 58.01 -24.47 19.91
CA ALA A 115 58.55 -25.81 19.88
C ALA A 115 57.50 -26.80 19.31
N ALA A 116 58.03 -27.91 18.80
CA ALA A 116 57.36 -29.07 18.23
C ALA A 116 56.34 -29.75 19.16
N GLY A 117 55.43 -30.52 18.57
CA GLY A 117 54.58 -31.48 19.29
C GLY A 117 53.78 -32.37 18.35
N PHE A 118 54.43 -33.39 17.80
CA PHE A 118 53.85 -34.47 17.00
C PHE A 118 52.67 -35.16 17.71
N GLY A 119 51.70 -35.66 16.93
CA GLY A 119 50.72 -36.61 17.43
C GLY A 119 49.64 -37.04 16.45
N LEU A 120 50.01 -37.78 15.40
CA LEU A 120 49.14 -38.83 14.85
C LEU A 120 49.57 -40.16 15.49
N PRO A 121 48.64 -41.04 15.85
CA PRO A 121 48.68 -42.33 15.17
C PRO A 121 47.31 -42.96 14.86
N ARG A 122 47.35 -43.66 13.71
CA ARG A 122 46.53 -44.77 13.18
C ARG A 122 45.05 -44.54 12.88
#